data_AF-A0A9D8PYG8-F1
#
_entry.id   AF-A0A9D8PYG8-F1
#
_cell.length_a   1.000
_cell.length_b   1.000
_cell.length_c   1.000
_cell.angle_alpha   90.00
_cell.angle_beta   90.00
_cell.angle_gamma   90.00
#
_symmetry.space_group_name_H-M   'P 1'
#
loop_
_entity.id
_entity.type
_entity.pdbx_description
1 polymer ?
#
loop_
_entity_poly.entity_id
_entity_poly.type
_entity_poly.pdbx_seq_one_letter_code
_entity_poly.pdbx_strand_id
1 'polypeptide(L)' 'MVSLDRRAATPLHRQLYESLRAHILDGKLPSGTRLPATRELANDLGVSRNTVIAAYDALLAE' A
#
# COMPACT_ATOMS: atom_id res chain seq x y z
N MET A 1 -6.66 7.74 4.85
CA MET A 1 -5.30 7.77 5.41
C MET A 1 -4.91 6.33 5.67
N VAL A 2 -3.89 5.82 4.98
CA VAL A 2 -3.43 4.43 5.15
C VAL A 2 -2.74 4.33 6.51
N SER A 3 -3.17 3.39 7.36
CA SER A 3 -2.57 3.14 8.67
C SER A 3 -2.04 1.71 8.70
N LEU A 4 -0.82 1.52 9.19
CA LEU A 4 -0.16 0.22 9.30
C LEU A 4 0.12 -0.09 10.76
N ASP A 5 -0.23 -1.30 11.19
CA ASP A 5 0.04 -1.80 12.53
C ASP A 5 1.25 -2.74 12.52
N ARG A 6 2.37 -2.28 13.11
CA ARG A 6 3.60 -3.08 13.22
C ARG A 6 3.51 -4.22 14.23
N ARG A 7 2.49 -4.21 15.11
CA ARG A 7 2.29 -5.25 16.14
C ARG A 7 1.33 -6.35 15.68
N ALA A 8 0.60 -6.12 14.59
CA ALA A 8 -0.27 -7.12 14.02
C ALA A 8 0.53 -8.30 13.45
N ALA A 9 -0.05 -9.50 13.48
CA ALA A 9 0.55 -10.70 12.89
C ALA A 9 0.65 -10.60 11.35
N THR A 10 -0.18 -9.75 10.72
CA THR A 10 -0.17 -9.53 9.29
C THR A 10 1.08 -8.75 8.87
N PRO A 11 1.84 -9.21 7.86
CA PRO A 11 2.99 -8.46 7.36
C PRO A 11 2.61 -7.07 6.83
N LEU A 12 3.49 -6.08 7.03
CA LEU A 12 3.23 -4.69 6.62
C LEU A 12 2.92 -4.51 5.13
N HIS A 13 3.56 -5.28 4.26
CA HIS A 13 3.30 -5.21 2.81
C HIS A 13 1.87 -5.66 2.49
N ARG A 14 1.38 -6.66 3.21
CA ARG A 14 0.02 -7.19 3.04
C ARG A 14 -1.02 -6.21 3.59
N GLN A 15 -0.76 -5.62 4.76
CA GLN A 15 -1.63 -4.56 5.30
C GLN A 15 -1.73 -3.36 4.34
N LEU A 16 -0.59 -2.95 3.76
CA LEU A 16 -0.55 -1.86 2.78
C LEU A 16 -1.34 -2.22 1.52
N TYR A 17 -1.12 -3.42 0.98
CA TYR A 17 -1.87 -3.92 -0.17
C TYR A 17 -3.38 -3.95 0.11
N GLU A 18 -3.81 -4.52 1.24
CA GLU A 18 -5.23 -4.62 1.60
C GLU A 18 -5.87 -3.23 1.74
N SER A 19 -5.13 -2.26 2.31
CA SER A 19 -5.59 -0.87 2.41
C SER A 19 -5.73 -0.22 1.03
N LEU A 20 -4.72 -0.35 0.15
CA LEU A 20 -4.76 0.20 -1.21
C LEU A 20 -5.92 -0.42 -2.02
N ARG A 21 -6.08 -1.74 -1.95
CA ARG A 21 -7.17 -2.46 -2.58
C ARG A 21 -8.53 -1.98 -2.10
N ALA A 22 -8.72 -1.83 -0.79
CA ALA A 22 -9.95 -1.29 -0.24
C ALA A 22 -10.24 0.14 -0.75
N HIS A 23 -9.22 0.99 -0.86
CA HIS A 23 -9.37 2.34 -1.41
C HIS A 23 -9.73 2.36 -2.90
N ILE A 24 -9.23 1.41 -3.69
CA ILE A 24 -9.62 1.24 -5.10
C ILE A 24 -11.07 0.77 -5.20
N LEU A 25 -11.45 -0.24 -4.42
CA LEU A 25 -12.82 -0.78 -4.41
C LEU A 25 -13.86 0.22 -3.91
N ASP A 26 -13.49 1.07 -2.96
CA ASP A 26 -14.32 2.16 -2.42
C ASP A 26 -14.38 3.38 -3.36
N GLY A 27 -13.74 3.30 -4.55
CA GLY A 27 -13.73 4.37 -5.56
C GLY A 27 -12.92 5.60 -5.17
N LYS A 28 -12.19 5.56 -4.03
CA LYS A 28 -11.32 6.63 -3.56
C LYS A 28 -10.02 6.74 -4.38
N LEU A 29 -9.66 5.66 -5.09
CA LEU A 29 -8.58 5.62 -6.07
C LEU A 29 -9.18 5.20 -7.42
N PRO A 30 -9.70 6.15 -8.22
CA PRO A 30 -10.26 5.82 -9.52
C PRO A 30 -9.18 5.22 -10.45
N SER A 31 -9.62 4.37 -11.37
CA SER A 31 -8.73 3.72 -12.35
C SER A 31 -7.88 4.75 -13.10
N GLY A 32 -6.58 4.47 -13.25
CA GLY A 32 -5.62 5.40 -13.86
C GLY A 32 -5.05 6.44 -12.90
N THR A 33 -5.47 6.45 -11.63
CA THR A 33 -4.82 7.30 -10.61
C THR A 33 -3.36 6.88 -10.46
N ARG A 34 -2.48 7.86 -10.60
CA ARG A 34 -1.05 7.66 -10.37
C ARG A 34 -0.82 7.44 -8.87
N LEU A 35 -0.37 6.25 -8.50
CA LEU A 35 0.07 5.99 -7.15
C LEU A 35 1.33 6.80 -6.81
N PRO A 36 1.54 7.19 -5.54
CA PRO A 36 2.77 7.84 -5.10
C PRO A 36 3.99 6.99 -5.42
N ALA A 37 5.14 7.65 -5.62
CA ALA A 37 6.39 6.94 -5.82
C ALA A 37 6.69 6.06 -4.59
N THR A 38 7.21 4.84 -4.81
CA THR A 38 7.47 3.87 -3.73
C THR A 38 8.35 4.43 -2.61
N ARG A 39 9.27 5.34 -2.95
CA ARG A 39 10.14 6.04 -2.00
C ARG A 39 9.38 7.06 -1.14
N GLU A 40 8.47 7.81 -1.73
CA GLU A 40 7.67 8.84 -1.05
C GLU A 40 6.72 8.17 -0.06
N LEU A 41 5.95 7.18 -0.53
CA LEU A 41 5.03 6.44 0.31
C LEU A 41 5.74 5.68 1.45
N ALA A 42 6.94 5.16 1.20
CA ALA A 42 7.74 4.51 2.23
C ALA A 42 8.14 5.49 3.33
N ASN A 43 8.54 6.71 2.96
CA ASN A 43 8.88 7.76 3.92
C ASN A 43 7.65 8.21 4.71
N ASP A 44 6.52 8.43 4.05
CA ASP A 44 5.28 8.89 4.69
C ASP A 44 4.74 7.87 5.70
N LEU A 45 4.87 6.58 5.39
CA LEU A 45 4.42 5.49 6.27
C LEU A 45 5.51 5.03 7.26
N GLY A 46 6.74 5.54 7.13
CA GLY A 46 7.89 5.10 7.93
C GLY A 46 8.18 3.60 7.79
N VAL A 47 8.09 3.06 6.57
CA VAL A 47 8.37 1.65 6.26
C VAL A 47 9.50 1.52 5.25
N SER A 48 10.00 0.30 5.06
CA SER A 48 11.02 0.06 4.03
C SER A 48 10.42 0.21 2.63
N ARG A 49 11.23 0.69 1.67
CA ARG A 49 10.83 0.74 0.26
C ARG A 49 10.40 -0.64 -0.27
N ASN A 50 11.07 -1.71 0.16
CA ASN A 50 10.74 -3.08 -0.24
C ASN A 50 9.32 -3.49 0.19
N THR A 51 8.85 -2.99 1.34
CA THR A 51 7.48 -3.21 1.81
C THR A 51 6.46 -2.59 0.86
N VAL A 52 6.73 -1.37 0.38
CA VAL A 52 5.85 -0.68 -0.58
C VAL A 52 5.89 -1.34 -1.95
N ILE A 53 7.08 -1.72 -2.43
CA ILE A 53 7.23 -2.46 -3.70
C ILE A 53 6.43 -3.76 -3.66
N ALA A 54 6.60 -4.58 -2.62
CA ALA A 54 5.86 -5.83 -2.48
C ALA A 54 4.33 -5.64 -2.44
N ALA A 55 3.85 -4.55 -1.83
CA ALA A 55 2.42 -4.23 -1.83
C ALA A 55 1.92 -3.83 -3.23
N TYR A 56 2.70 -3.04 -3.96
CA TYR A 56 2.36 -2.64 -5.33
C TYR A 56 2.43 -3.82 -6.30
N ASP A 57 3.43 -4.69 -6.18
CA ASP A 57 3.55 -5.90 -6.98
C ASP A 57 2.37 -6.85 -6.75
N ALA A 58 1.94 -7.00 -5.49
CA ALA A 58 0.74 -7.78 -5.17
C ALA A 58 -0.54 -7.16 -5.78
N LEU A 59 -0.62 -5.84 -5.85
CA LEU A 59 -1.74 -5.13 -6.47
C LEU A 59 -1.74 -5.25 -8.00
N LEU A 60 -0.56 -5.29 -8.63
CA LEU A 60 -0.39 -5.48 -10.07
C LEU A 60 -0.63 -6.92 -10.51
N ALA A 61 -0.46 -7.88 -9.61
CA ALA A 61 -0.68 -9.30 -9.87
C ALA A 61 -2.15 -9.73 -9.74
N GLU A 62 -3.05 -8.85 -9.29
CA GLU A 62 -4.51 -9.06 -9.23
C GLU A 62 -5.19 -8.54 -10.50
#